data_AF-A0A7Y5T2B3-F1
#
_entry.id   AF-A0A7Y5T2B3-F1
#
_cell.length_a   1.000
_cell.length_b   1.000
_cell.length_c   1.000
_cell.angle_alpha   90.00
_cell.angle_beta   90.00
_cell.angle_gamma   90.00
#
_symmetry.space_group_name_H-M   'P 1'
#
loop_
_entity.id
_entity.type
_entity.pdbx_description
1 polymer ?
#
loop_
_entity_poly.entity_id
_entity_poly.type
_entity_poly.pdbx_seq_one_letter_code
_entity_poly.pdbx_strand_id
1 'polypeptide(L)'
;MKSMVTIFFLISLVMPLSAQTVHEVFDGESIQESINAAAAGDTIRVGEGVYTGTLTLTKKLHLVGAGDRDSIRIMASGTGVYFSSGSNGSSLRGFTITSSGDQGVYIHHNGSANPYLIMNNVIKDCKEDGFLSGNYFDNVSLFPTVVLINNVFTGNRVGLDANGNPGLTSAQNVFVGNDSIGVDRFKGLSSADSILNNGNGDGFGIRILEGGTVIGAVISGNQGNGVYINDPNVATIRANQISGNSGHGIFTNGGGDYAWKISNNLITNNGGNGLFLTYDQDFNRICLTEISNNVFYGNTGAGLLFDEVYFGGGTVGHSGDILVNNNIIANNTAGGIDRVVNSDVWAVNDVNLLYNNVYNNAGGNYLNGFSAGYGSLAADPQFTNAAGGDFSLNSGSPCINAGQPSTSFLDLDLTRNDLGLYGGSWSFAQYFNNPDGARVLRLKLSNRFVRQGETITIDAEGLAR
;
A
#
# COMPACT_ATOMS: atom_id res chain seq x y z
N MET A 1 -32.91 -39.21 52.57
CA MET A 1 -32.96 -39.42 51.11
C MET A 1 -31.55 -39.23 50.57
N LYS A 2 -30.88 -40.33 50.19
CA LYS A 2 -29.52 -40.31 49.63
C LYS A 2 -29.64 -39.86 48.16
N SER A 3 -29.02 -38.74 47.82
CA SER A 3 -28.91 -38.27 46.44
C SER A 3 -27.91 -39.17 45.69
N MET A 4 -28.40 -39.85 44.66
CA MET A 4 -27.63 -40.68 43.74
C MET A 4 -26.96 -39.76 42.72
N VAL A 5 -25.63 -39.71 42.71
CA VAL A 5 -24.83 -39.07 41.66
C VAL A 5 -24.63 -40.08 40.54
N THR A 6 -25.27 -39.85 39.40
CA THR A 6 -25.05 -40.62 38.17
C THR A 6 -23.78 -40.12 37.48
N ILE A 7 -22.74 -40.95 37.46
CA ILE A 7 -21.49 -40.68 36.72
C ILE A 7 -21.70 -41.11 35.26
N PHE A 8 -21.67 -40.14 34.34
CA PHE A 8 -21.55 -40.40 32.91
C PHE A 8 -20.10 -40.77 32.58
N PHE A 9 -19.86 -42.00 32.11
CA PHE A 9 -18.60 -42.36 31.46
C PHE A 9 -18.60 -41.79 30.03
N LEU A 10 -17.90 -40.68 29.83
CA LEU A 10 -17.58 -40.17 28.51
C LEU A 10 -16.42 -41.02 27.96
N ILE A 11 -16.71 -41.98 27.08
CA ILE A 11 -15.67 -42.63 26.26
C ILE A 11 -15.19 -41.56 25.27
N SER A 12 -14.08 -40.89 25.61
CA SER A 12 -13.36 -40.05 24.65
C SER A 12 -12.85 -40.96 23.55
N LEU A 13 -13.48 -40.91 22.38
CA LEU A 13 -12.86 -41.36 21.14
C LEU A 13 -11.63 -40.46 20.94
N VAL A 14 -10.46 -40.94 21.38
CA VAL A 14 -9.18 -40.32 21.03
C VAL A 14 -9.00 -40.58 19.54
N MET A 15 -9.54 -39.68 18.72
CA MET A 15 -9.04 -39.57 17.35
C MET A 15 -7.57 -39.16 17.49
N PRO A 16 -6.62 -39.91 16.89
CA PRO A 16 -5.24 -39.49 16.93
C PRO A 16 -5.17 -38.10 16.31
N LEU A 17 -4.77 -37.12 17.12
CA LEU A 17 -4.28 -35.84 16.63
C LEU A 17 -3.08 -36.22 15.75
N SER A 18 -3.25 -36.21 14.43
CA SER A 18 -2.16 -36.55 13.51
C SER A 18 -1.01 -35.59 13.79
N ALA A 19 0.07 -36.10 14.37
CA ALA A 19 1.31 -35.35 14.43
C ALA A 19 1.70 -35.02 12.98
N GLN A 20 1.93 -33.74 12.67
CA GLN A 20 2.43 -33.34 11.35
C GLN A 20 3.79 -34.00 11.14
N THR A 21 3.93 -34.80 10.09
CA THR A 21 5.20 -35.46 9.77
C THR A 21 6.11 -34.47 9.07
N VAL A 22 7.41 -34.55 9.37
CA VAL A 22 8.44 -33.80 8.64
C VAL A 22 9.10 -34.75 7.66
N HIS A 23 9.06 -34.40 6.37
CA HIS A 23 9.76 -35.08 5.29
C HIS A 23 11.01 -34.26 4.96
N GLU A 24 12.18 -34.79 5.26
CA GLU A 24 13.46 -34.16 4.89
C GLU A 24 13.75 -34.44 3.41
N VAL A 25 14.24 -33.44 2.68
CA VAL A 25 14.68 -33.53 1.28
C VAL A 25 16.11 -33.01 1.21
N PHE A 26 17.03 -33.84 0.73
CA PHE A 26 18.44 -33.51 0.57
C PHE A 26 18.76 -33.14 -0.88
N ASP A 27 19.99 -32.68 -1.12
CA ASP A 27 20.45 -32.38 -2.49
C ASP A 27 20.41 -33.64 -3.38
N GLY A 28 19.95 -33.47 -4.62
CA GLY A 28 19.72 -34.56 -5.57
C GLY A 28 18.39 -35.33 -5.38
N GLU A 29 17.63 -35.08 -4.32
CA GLU A 29 16.29 -35.65 -4.12
C GLU A 29 15.18 -34.77 -4.74
N SER A 30 14.01 -35.37 -4.98
CA SER A 30 12.87 -34.67 -5.56
C SER A 30 11.94 -34.10 -4.49
N ILE A 31 11.82 -32.78 -4.43
CA ILE A 31 10.81 -32.12 -3.57
C ILE A 31 9.39 -32.56 -3.97
N GLN A 32 9.13 -32.72 -5.28
CA GLN A 32 7.80 -33.09 -5.76
C GLN A 32 7.41 -34.52 -5.32
N GLU A 33 8.35 -35.45 -5.24
CA GLU A 33 8.08 -36.80 -4.73
C GLU A 33 7.69 -36.77 -3.25
N SER A 34 8.38 -35.97 -2.43
CA SER A 34 8.01 -35.76 -1.02
C SER A 34 6.66 -35.07 -0.87
N ILE A 35 6.34 -34.09 -1.71
CA ILE A 35 4.99 -33.48 -1.76
C ILE A 35 3.92 -34.53 -2.07
N ASN A 36 4.19 -35.43 -3.03
CA ASN A 36 3.26 -36.47 -3.43
C ASN A 36 3.01 -37.45 -2.28
N ALA A 37 4.08 -37.88 -1.59
CA ALA A 37 4.05 -38.84 -0.49
C ALA A 37 3.43 -38.28 0.81
N ALA A 38 3.56 -36.98 1.06
CA ALA A 38 3.13 -36.36 2.30
C ALA A 38 1.59 -36.33 2.48
N ALA A 39 1.15 -36.39 3.73
CA ALA A 39 -0.24 -36.19 4.13
C ALA A 39 -0.56 -34.69 4.24
N ALA A 40 -1.85 -34.34 4.18
CA ALA A 40 -2.26 -32.95 4.36
C ALA A 40 -1.88 -32.44 5.76
N GLY A 41 -1.20 -31.29 5.83
CA GLY A 41 -0.67 -30.67 7.02
C GLY A 41 0.80 -30.99 7.29
N ASP A 42 1.41 -31.93 6.58
CA ASP A 42 2.82 -32.26 6.77
C ASP A 42 3.76 -31.11 6.36
N THR A 43 4.99 -31.19 6.85
CA THR A 43 6.08 -30.28 6.50
C THR A 43 7.06 -30.97 5.55
N ILE A 44 7.40 -30.32 4.45
CA ILE A 44 8.51 -30.69 3.57
C ILE A 44 9.68 -29.77 3.91
N ARG A 45 10.72 -30.32 4.54
CA ARG A 45 11.91 -29.59 4.97
C ARG A 45 13.05 -29.86 3.98
N VAL A 46 13.52 -28.82 3.32
CA VAL A 46 14.41 -28.94 2.14
C VAL A 46 15.79 -28.39 2.47
N GLY A 47 16.83 -29.20 2.32
CA GLY A 47 18.23 -28.82 2.48
C GLY A 47 18.72 -27.88 1.39
N GLU A 48 19.96 -27.41 1.55
CA GLU A 48 20.67 -26.67 0.50
C GLU A 48 20.82 -27.53 -0.76
N GLY A 49 20.58 -26.93 -1.92
CA GLY A 49 20.54 -27.67 -3.18
C GLY A 49 19.89 -26.89 -4.31
N VAL A 50 19.93 -27.49 -5.50
CA VAL A 50 19.25 -26.98 -6.70
C VAL A 50 18.21 -27.99 -7.15
N TYR A 51 16.96 -27.57 -7.16
CA TYR A 51 15.80 -28.40 -7.41
C TYR A 51 15.10 -27.93 -8.68
N THR A 52 15.00 -28.80 -9.68
CA THR A 52 14.43 -28.43 -10.98
C THR A 52 12.99 -28.87 -11.12
N GLY A 53 12.18 -28.06 -11.81
CA GLY A 53 10.79 -28.36 -12.13
C GLY A 53 9.78 -27.63 -11.24
N THR A 54 8.52 -27.65 -11.68
CA THR A 54 7.40 -27.03 -10.98
C THR A 54 7.03 -27.84 -9.75
N LEU A 55 6.88 -27.16 -8.60
CA LEU A 55 6.32 -27.75 -7.40
C LEU A 55 4.82 -27.52 -7.34
N THR A 56 4.01 -28.58 -7.42
CA THR A 56 2.55 -28.50 -7.37
C THR A 56 2.01 -29.03 -6.06
N LEU A 57 1.41 -28.14 -5.27
CA LEU A 57 0.74 -28.47 -4.02
C LEU A 57 -0.76 -28.68 -4.27
N THR A 58 -1.24 -29.89 -3.98
CA THR A 58 -2.66 -30.27 -4.14
C THR A 58 -3.41 -30.40 -2.82
N LYS A 59 -2.70 -30.24 -1.71
CA LYS A 59 -3.17 -30.42 -0.33
C LYS A 59 -2.41 -29.44 0.57
N LYS A 60 -2.97 -29.13 1.75
CA LYS A 60 -2.30 -28.25 2.72
C LYS A 60 -0.92 -28.82 3.05
N LEU A 61 0.16 -28.06 2.87
CA LEU A 61 1.53 -28.46 3.22
C LEU A 61 2.34 -27.25 3.67
N HIS A 62 3.42 -27.51 4.40
CA HIS A 62 4.38 -26.49 4.82
C HIS A 62 5.74 -26.76 4.17
N LEU A 63 6.13 -25.96 3.17
CA LEU A 63 7.45 -26.04 2.54
C LEU A 63 8.41 -25.12 3.29
N VAL A 64 9.53 -25.67 3.74
CA VAL A 64 10.49 -24.98 4.60
C VAL A 64 11.92 -25.24 4.15
N GLY A 65 12.63 -24.19 3.76
CA GLY A 65 14.07 -24.23 3.57
C GLY A 65 14.80 -24.44 4.91
N ALA A 66 15.75 -25.37 4.91
CA ALA A 66 16.52 -25.83 6.06
C ALA A 66 17.91 -25.17 6.16
N GLY A 67 18.04 -23.92 5.73
CA GLY A 67 19.32 -23.23 5.64
C GLY A 67 19.16 -21.79 5.13
N ASP A 68 20.24 -21.25 4.56
CA ASP A 68 20.19 -19.98 3.85
C ASP A 68 19.28 -20.10 2.62
N ARG A 69 18.29 -19.20 2.50
CA ARG A 69 17.33 -19.20 1.40
C ARG A 69 18.01 -19.02 0.03
N ASP A 70 19.18 -18.40 0.01
CA ASP A 70 19.95 -18.18 -1.22
C ASP A 70 20.63 -19.46 -1.71
N SER A 71 20.80 -20.46 -0.84
CA SER A 71 21.38 -21.78 -1.14
C SER A 71 20.35 -22.85 -1.48
N ILE A 72 19.05 -22.56 -1.39
CA ILE A 72 17.96 -23.50 -1.65
C ILE A 72 17.17 -23.00 -2.86
N ARG A 73 17.54 -23.49 -4.06
CA ARG A 73 17.09 -22.92 -5.34
C ARG A 73 16.07 -23.83 -6.03
N ILE A 74 14.91 -23.27 -6.37
CA ILE A 74 13.90 -23.89 -7.23
C ILE A 74 14.01 -23.26 -8.62
N MET A 75 14.27 -24.09 -9.63
CA MET A 75 14.44 -23.69 -11.03
C MET A 75 13.38 -24.37 -11.90
N ALA A 76 12.34 -23.63 -12.29
CA ALA A 76 11.26 -24.17 -13.11
C ALA A 76 11.28 -23.62 -14.54
N SER A 77 10.87 -24.47 -15.49
CA SER A 77 10.64 -24.06 -16.89
C SER A 77 9.21 -23.57 -17.15
N GLY A 78 8.30 -23.79 -16.21
CA GLY A 78 6.96 -23.18 -16.10
C GLY A 78 6.83 -22.55 -14.71
N THR A 79 5.63 -22.48 -14.13
CA THR A 79 5.46 -21.92 -12.76
C THR A 79 6.42 -22.56 -11.75
N GLY A 80 7.09 -21.77 -10.91
CA GLY A 80 8.01 -22.29 -9.87
C GLY A 80 7.28 -23.11 -8.80
N VAL A 81 6.39 -22.46 -8.06
CA VAL A 81 5.53 -23.12 -7.05
C VAL A 81 4.07 -22.80 -7.35
N TYR A 82 3.28 -23.84 -7.55
CA TYR A 82 1.86 -23.76 -7.87
C TYR A 82 1.02 -24.34 -6.72
N PHE A 83 0.23 -23.48 -6.10
CA PHE A 83 -0.75 -23.85 -5.08
C PHE A 83 -2.10 -24.08 -5.76
N SER A 84 -2.54 -25.33 -5.81
CA SER A 84 -3.86 -25.66 -6.34
C SER A 84 -4.94 -25.41 -5.29
N SER A 85 -6.18 -25.48 -5.75
CA SER A 85 -7.40 -25.25 -4.98
C SER A 85 -7.50 -26.10 -3.69
N GLY A 86 -6.86 -27.29 -3.64
CA GLY A 86 -6.84 -28.16 -2.46
C GLY A 86 -5.78 -27.79 -1.40
N SER A 87 -4.89 -26.83 -1.69
CA SER A 87 -3.72 -26.50 -0.86
C SER A 87 -3.96 -25.40 0.18
N ASN A 88 -5.23 -25.13 0.51
CA ASN A 88 -5.62 -24.07 1.44
C ASN A 88 -4.88 -24.09 2.79
N GLY A 89 -4.33 -22.95 3.19
CA GLY A 89 -3.57 -22.81 4.43
C GLY A 89 -2.13 -23.34 4.35
N SER A 90 -1.60 -23.58 3.16
CA SER A 90 -0.19 -23.96 2.97
C SER A 90 0.75 -22.80 3.22
N SER A 91 2.03 -23.12 3.45
CA SER A 91 3.08 -22.11 3.58
C SER A 91 4.32 -22.43 2.75
N LEU A 92 5.03 -21.38 2.34
CA LEU A 92 6.31 -21.46 1.63
C LEU A 92 7.30 -20.50 2.25
N ARG A 93 8.43 -21.03 2.72
CA ARG A 93 9.47 -20.20 3.35
C ARG A 93 10.89 -20.63 3.10
N GLY A 94 11.77 -19.66 2.88
CA GLY A 94 13.22 -19.89 2.84
C GLY A 94 13.72 -20.45 1.52
N PHE A 95 13.17 -20.02 0.39
CA PHE A 95 13.58 -20.48 -0.94
C PHE A 95 14.00 -19.32 -1.85
N THR A 96 14.92 -19.60 -2.77
CA THR A 96 15.13 -18.80 -3.98
C THR A 96 14.41 -19.48 -5.15
N ILE A 97 13.53 -18.78 -5.86
CA ILE A 97 12.67 -19.33 -6.90
C ILE A 97 12.89 -18.56 -8.20
N THR A 98 13.09 -19.30 -9.28
CA THR A 98 13.24 -18.79 -10.65
C THR A 98 12.32 -19.55 -11.60
N SER A 99 11.77 -18.86 -12.61
CA SER A 99 10.85 -19.43 -13.59
C SER A 99 11.11 -18.88 -14.98
N SER A 100 11.56 -19.73 -15.92
CA SER A 100 11.81 -19.27 -17.30
C SER A 100 10.57 -19.27 -18.19
N GLY A 101 9.43 -19.80 -17.71
CA GLY A 101 8.23 -20.01 -18.51
C GLY A 101 7.07 -19.09 -18.15
N ASP A 102 6.78 -19.00 -16.85
CA ASP A 102 5.57 -18.40 -16.29
C ASP A 102 5.87 -17.64 -14.98
N GLN A 103 5.01 -17.76 -13.96
CA GLN A 103 5.15 -17.09 -12.66
C GLN A 103 6.18 -17.77 -11.75
N GLY A 104 6.77 -17.04 -10.80
CA GLY A 104 7.58 -17.63 -9.74
C GLY A 104 6.71 -18.45 -8.77
N VAL A 105 5.68 -17.83 -8.23
CA VAL A 105 4.69 -18.45 -7.35
C VAL A 105 3.28 -18.09 -7.83
N TYR A 106 2.41 -19.09 -7.95
CA TYR A 106 1.02 -18.90 -8.32
C TYR A 106 0.09 -19.60 -7.34
N ILE A 107 -0.84 -18.83 -6.74
CA ILE A 107 -1.95 -19.35 -5.96
C ILE A 107 -3.23 -19.32 -6.79
N HIS A 108 -3.71 -20.51 -7.17
CA HIS A 108 -5.01 -20.68 -7.79
C HIS A 108 -6.11 -20.54 -6.72
N HIS A 109 -7.08 -19.68 -7.00
CA HIS A 109 -8.25 -19.41 -6.18
C HIS A 109 -8.94 -20.64 -5.57
N ASN A 110 -9.19 -20.53 -4.26
CA ASN A 110 -10.32 -21.13 -3.58
C ASN A 110 -10.65 -20.27 -2.36
N GLY A 111 -11.92 -19.93 -2.17
CA GLY A 111 -12.37 -19.22 -0.97
C GLY A 111 -11.99 -20.03 0.26
N SER A 112 -11.02 -19.52 1.03
CA SER A 112 -10.54 -20.19 2.23
C SER A 112 -10.39 -19.22 3.38
N ALA A 113 -10.88 -19.64 4.54
CA ALA A 113 -10.62 -18.95 5.80
C ALA A 113 -9.17 -19.16 6.29
N ASN A 114 -8.43 -20.15 5.76
CA ASN A 114 -7.07 -20.43 6.18
C ASN A 114 -6.07 -19.67 5.29
N PRO A 115 -5.22 -18.79 5.87
CA PRO A 115 -4.32 -17.98 5.08
C PRO A 115 -3.16 -18.79 4.50
N TYR A 116 -2.82 -18.51 3.24
CA TYR A 116 -1.53 -18.91 2.69
C TYR A 116 -0.44 -18.00 3.27
N LEU A 117 0.66 -18.59 3.74
CA LEU A 117 1.78 -17.84 4.32
C LEU A 117 3.01 -17.97 3.45
N ILE A 118 3.41 -16.89 2.79
CA ILE A 118 4.57 -16.85 1.90
C ILE A 118 5.58 -15.90 2.51
N MET A 119 6.70 -16.44 3.01
CA MET A 119 7.61 -15.67 3.83
C MET A 119 9.07 -15.96 3.57
N ASN A 120 9.90 -14.92 3.65
CA ASN A 120 11.36 -15.09 3.58
C ASN A 120 11.84 -15.83 2.31
N ASN A 121 11.26 -15.53 1.15
CA ASN A 121 11.68 -16.09 -0.12
C ASN A 121 12.33 -15.00 -1.00
N VAL A 122 13.18 -15.42 -1.94
CA VAL A 122 13.66 -14.59 -3.05
C VAL A 122 13.03 -15.13 -4.33
N ILE A 123 12.14 -14.36 -4.96
CA ILE A 123 11.45 -14.76 -6.18
C ILE A 123 11.94 -13.85 -7.30
N LYS A 124 12.71 -14.43 -8.21
CA LYS A 124 13.50 -13.64 -9.14
C LYS A 124 13.59 -14.20 -10.53
N ASP A 125 13.93 -13.32 -11.47
CA ASP A 125 14.22 -13.67 -12.85
C ASP A 125 13.09 -14.51 -13.48
N CYS A 126 11.83 -14.24 -13.07
CA CYS A 126 10.66 -14.92 -13.59
C CYS A 126 10.21 -14.24 -14.89
N LYS A 127 9.93 -15.04 -15.92
CA LYS A 127 9.49 -14.52 -17.22
C LYS A 127 8.20 -13.69 -17.12
N GLU A 128 7.28 -14.10 -16.25
CA GLU A 128 6.03 -13.39 -15.97
C GLU A 128 6.10 -12.73 -14.58
N ASP A 129 5.09 -12.91 -13.74
CA ASP A 129 5.01 -12.29 -12.43
C ASP A 129 5.81 -13.09 -11.40
N GLY A 130 6.49 -12.42 -10.47
CA GLY A 130 7.15 -13.08 -9.35
C GLY A 130 6.10 -13.81 -8.51
N PHE A 131 5.04 -13.11 -8.12
CA PHE A 131 3.89 -13.70 -7.46
C PHE A 131 2.59 -13.33 -8.16
N LEU A 132 1.74 -14.34 -8.39
CA LEU A 132 0.37 -14.16 -8.86
C LEU A 132 -0.60 -14.78 -7.84
N SER A 133 -1.58 -13.99 -7.40
CA SER A 133 -2.75 -14.47 -6.66
C SER A 133 -3.99 -14.18 -7.47
N GLY A 134 -4.37 -15.07 -8.39
CA GLY A 134 -5.35 -14.68 -9.40
C GLY A 134 -5.70 -15.72 -10.43
N ASN A 135 -6.98 -15.85 -10.78
CA ASN A 135 -7.40 -16.43 -12.05
C ASN A 135 -7.63 -15.30 -13.05
N TYR A 136 -6.81 -15.21 -14.09
CA TYR A 136 -6.98 -14.22 -15.18
C TYR A 136 -8.28 -14.48 -16.00
N PHE A 137 -8.96 -15.63 -15.82
CA PHE A 137 -9.99 -16.10 -16.75
C PHE A 137 -11.33 -16.62 -16.17
N ASP A 138 -11.49 -16.75 -14.85
CA ASP A 138 -12.58 -17.62 -14.33
C ASP A 138 -13.82 -16.90 -13.78
N ASN A 139 -13.88 -15.56 -13.74
CA ASN A 139 -15.04 -14.80 -13.22
C ASN A 139 -15.56 -15.28 -11.84
N VAL A 140 -14.66 -15.76 -10.96
CA VAL A 140 -15.02 -16.30 -9.64
C VAL A 140 -14.85 -15.23 -8.56
N SER A 141 -15.87 -15.03 -7.73
CA SER A 141 -15.90 -14.05 -6.63
C SER A 141 -15.25 -14.51 -5.31
N LEU A 142 -14.52 -15.64 -5.32
CA LEU A 142 -13.92 -16.22 -4.12
C LEU A 142 -12.41 -16.04 -4.15
N PHE A 143 -11.89 -15.31 -3.15
CA PHE A 143 -10.47 -15.03 -3.03
C PHE A 143 -9.85 -15.75 -1.83
N PRO A 144 -8.60 -16.23 -1.94
CA PRO A 144 -7.87 -16.77 -0.80
C PRO A 144 -7.38 -15.65 0.11
N THR A 145 -7.27 -15.92 1.41
CA THR A 145 -6.46 -15.05 2.28
C THR A 145 -4.99 -15.37 2.04
N VAL A 146 -4.16 -14.36 1.76
CA VAL A 146 -2.73 -14.51 1.46
C VAL A 146 -1.96 -13.53 2.31
N VAL A 147 -0.86 -13.98 2.91
CA VAL A 147 0.04 -13.14 3.68
C VAL A 147 1.44 -13.28 3.10
N LEU A 148 1.95 -12.17 2.54
CA LEU A 148 3.31 -12.05 2.02
C LEU A 148 4.15 -11.27 3.02
N ILE A 149 5.20 -11.88 3.58
CA ILE A 149 6.06 -11.20 4.55
C ILE A 149 7.54 -11.42 4.24
N ASN A 150 8.34 -10.34 4.23
CA ASN A 150 9.80 -10.44 4.14
C ASN A 150 10.30 -11.20 2.89
N ASN A 151 9.58 -11.10 1.78
CA ASN A 151 10.02 -11.66 0.50
C ASN A 151 10.76 -10.59 -0.34
N VAL A 152 11.59 -11.04 -1.26
CA VAL A 152 12.26 -10.20 -2.25
C VAL A 152 11.78 -10.60 -3.64
N PHE A 153 11.24 -9.66 -4.38
CA PHE A 153 10.77 -9.82 -5.76
C PHE A 153 11.68 -9.00 -6.69
N THR A 154 12.49 -9.66 -7.51
CA THR A 154 13.49 -8.95 -8.34
C THR A 154 13.67 -9.53 -9.74
N GLY A 155 13.82 -8.68 -10.75
CA GLY A 155 14.05 -9.14 -12.13
C GLY A 155 12.88 -9.92 -12.74
N ASN A 156 11.67 -9.78 -12.21
CA ASN A 156 10.46 -10.37 -12.79
C ASN A 156 9.79 -9.34 -13.73
N ARG A 157 8.82 -9.74 -14.55
CA ARG A 157 8.02 -8.76 -15.30
C ARG A 157 7.19 -7.89 -14.35
N VAL A 158 6.47 -8.52 -13.43
CA VAL A 158 5.76 -7.84 -12.33
C VAL A 158 6.23 -8.47 -11.03
N GLY A 159 6.52 -7.70 -10.00
CA GLY A 159 6.92 -8.27 -8.71
C GLY A 159 5.78 -9.08 -8.08
N LEU A 160 4.64 -8.42 -7.86
CA LEU A 160 3.41 -8.99 -7.34
C LEU A 160 2.20 -8.54 -8.16
N ASP A 161 1.48 -9.49 -8.74
CA ASP A 161 0.14 -9.27 -9.29
C ASP A 161 -0.90 -9.86 -8.32
N ALA A 162 -1.62 -8.97 -7.63
CA ALA A 162 -2.65 -9.38 -6.67
C ALA A 162 -3.97 -9.74 -7.35
N ASN A 163 -4.14 -9.45 -8.65
CA ASN A 163 -5.32 -9.73 -9.46
C ASN A 163 -6.65 -9.44 -8.73
N GLY A 164 -6.71 -8.33 -8.01
CA GLY A 164 -7.90 -7.93 -7.29
C GLY A 164 -8.23 -8.75 -6.03
N ASN A 165 -7.29 -9.48 -5.44
CA ASN A 165 -7.52 -10.22 -4.20
C ASN A 165 -7.65 -9.26 -2.99
N PRO A 166 -8.85 -9.14 -2.35
CA PRO A 166 -9.05 -8.28 -1.18
C PRO A 166 -8.52 -8.90 0.13
N GLY A 167 -8.17 -10.19 0.12
CA GLY A 167 -7.60 -10.92 1.26
C GLY A 167 -6.08 -11.04 1.21
N LEU A 168 -5.39 -10.35 0.27
CA LEU A 168 -3.93 -10.35 0.19
C LEU A 168 -3.33 -9.22 1.03
N THR A 169 -2.63 -9.59 2.09
CA THR A 169 -1.80 -8.69 2.88
C THR A 169 -0.33 -8.89 2.52
N SER A 170 0.39 -7.79 2.37
CA SER A 170 1.81 -7.74 2.06
C SER A 170 2.46 -6.73 3.00
N ALA A 171 3.53 -7.17 3.68
CA ALA A 171 4.29 -6.36 4.62
C ALA A 171 5.77 -6.73 4.58
N GLN A 172 6.65 -5.73 4.67
CA GLN A 172 8.11 -5.90 4.70
C GLN A 172 8.66 -6.61 3.46
N ASN A 173 7.94 -6.62 2.34
CA ASN A 173 8.48 -7.15 1.10
C ASN A 173 9.30 -6.10 0.37
N VAL A 174 10.26 -6.56 -0.42
CA VAL A 174 11.12 -5.74 -1.27
C VAL A 174 10.80 -6.04 -2.73
N PHE A 175 10.37 -5.03 -3.46
CA PHE A 175 10.13 -5.12 -4.90
C PHE A 175 11.18 -4.27 -5.61
N VAL A 176 12.12 -4.91 -6.32
CA VAL A 176 13.26 -4.21 -6.90
C VAL A 176 13.60 -4.67 -8.30
N GLY A 177 13.77 -3.73 -9.23
CA GLY A 177 14.19 -4.03 -10.61
C GLY A 177 13.29 -5.04 -11.34
N ASN A 178 11.97 -5.01 -11.11
CA ASN A 178 11.00 -5.76 -11.92
C ASN A 178 10.61 -4.91 -13.13
N ASP A 179 10.61 -5.50 -14.31
CA ASP A 179 10.60 -4.79 -15.60
C ASP A 179 9.41 -3.84 -15.76
N SER A 180 8.19 -4.28 -15.49
CA SER A 180 6.98 -3.47 -15.73
C SER A 180 6.49 -2.74 -14.48
N ILE A 181 6.09 -3.50 -13.45
CA ILE A 181 5.38 -2.94 -12.27
C ILE A 181 5.88 -3.65 -11.01
N GLY A 182 6.04 -2.92 -9.91
CA GLY A 182 6.41 -3.50 -8.62
C GLY A 182 5.26 -4.33 -8.06
N VAL A 183 4.12 -3.66 -7.86
CA VAL A 183 2.88 -4.23 -7.31
C VAL A 183 1.68 -3.82 -8.17
N ASP A 184 0.94 -4.80 -8.70
CA ASP A 184 -0.13 -4.62 -9.69
C ASP A 184 -1.51 -5.14 -9.21
N ARG A 185 -2.56 -4.56 -9.83
CA ARG A 185 -4.00 -4.84 -9.66
C ARG A 185 -4.40 -5.04 -8.21
N PHE A 186 -3.96 -4.10 -7.38
CA PHE A 186 -4.10 -4.23 -5.95
C PHE A 186 -5.49 -3.78 -5.48
N LYS A 187 -6.23 -4.63 -4.73
CA LYS A 187 -7.60 -4.37 -4.21
C LYS A 187 -7.69 -4.01 -2.72
N GLY A 188 -6.68 -4.35 -1.92
CA GLY A 188 -6.70 -4.08 -0.48
C GLY A 188 -5.42 -4.49 0.22
N LEU A 189 -4.51 -3.53 0.45
CA LEU A 189 -3.26 -3.75 1.18
C LEU A 189 -3.32 -3.11 2.56
N SER A 190 -2.89 -3.84 3.59
CA SER A 190 -2.57 -3.30 4.91
C SER A 190 -1.05 -3.28 5.15
N SER A 191 -0.44 -2.16 4.76
CA SER A 191 0.80 -1.53 5.27
C SER A 191 2.19 -2.22 5.25
N ALA A 192 3.22 -1.39 5.00
CA ALA A 192 4.66 -1.57 5.29
C ALA A 192 5.57 -2.30 4.28
N ASP A 193 5.29 -2.26 2.98
CA ASP A 193 6.19 -2.74 1.94
C ASP A 193 7.22 -1.68 1.46
N SER A 194 8.41 -2.12 1.08
CA SER A 194 9.42 -1.27 0.41
C SER A 194 9.45 -1.58 -1.08
N ILE A 195 9.15 -0.60 -1.91
CA ILE A 195 9.00 -0.73 -3.35
C ILE A 195 10.01 0.21 -4.02
N LEU A 196 11.07 -0.37 -4.56
CA LEU A 196 12.13 0.33 -5.30
C LEU A 196 12.19 -0.23 -6.73
N ASN A 197 11.15 0.01 -7.53
CA ASN A 197 11.01 -0.70 -8.80
C ASN A 197 11.72 0.03 -9.96
N ASN A 198 12.96 -0.37 -10.24
CA ASN A 198 13.82 0.24 -11.27
C ASN A 198 13.71 -0.40 -12.68
N GLY A 199 12.73 -1.26 -12.96
CA GLY A 199 12.72 -2.03 -14.21
C GLY A 199 12.22 -1.28 -15.45
N ASN A 200 12.52 -1.86 -16.64
CA ASN A 200 12.23 -1.30 -17.96
C ASN A 200 10.82 -1.70 -18.46
N GLY A 201 9.84 -0.78 -18.39
CA GLY A 201 8.43 -1.03 -18.75
C GLY A 201 7.53 0.17 -18.44
N ASP A 202 6.25 -0.04 -18.09
CA ASP A 202 5.36 1.05 -17.60
C ASP A 202 6.03 1.81 -16.44
N GLY A 203 6.86 1.09 -15.67
CA GLY A 203 7.79 1.65 -14.70
C GLY A 203 7.08 2.14 -13.45
N PHE A 204 5.88 1.65 -13.15
CA PHE A 204 5.14 2.05 -11.96
C PHE A 204 5.62 1.31 -10.71
N GLY A 205 5.68 2.02 -9.58
CA GLY A 205 5.88 1.38 -8.28
C GLY A 205 4.67 0.52 -7.90
N ILE A 206 3.50 1.15 -7.84
CA ILE A 206 2.22 0.51 -7.52
C ILE A 206 1.16 0.92 -8.54
N ARG A 207 0.34 -0.05 -8.98
CA ARG A 207 -0.90 0.19 -9.73
C ARG A 207 -2.12 -0.32 -8.97
N ILE A 208 -3.08 0.58 -8.73
CA ILE A 208 -4.37 0.32 -8.06
C ILE A 208 -5.47 0.42 -9.11
N LEU A 209 -6.30 -0.63 -9.26
CA LEU A 209 -7.34 -0.67 -10.29
C LEU A 209 -8.78 -0.83 -9.77
N GLU A 210 -8.99 -1.26 -8.52
CA GLU A 210 -10.34 -1.63 -8.05
C GLU A 210 -10.56 -1.44 -6.52
N GLY A 211 -10.04 -0.37 -5.96
CA GLY A 211 -10.03 0.00 -4.55
C GLY A 211 -8.68 -0.35 -3.96
N GLY A 212 -8.19 0.36 -2.94
CA GLY A 212 -6.90 -0.02 -2.38
C GLY A 212 -6.42 0.86 -1.25
N THR A 213 -5.69 0.26 -0.32
CA THR A 213 -5.03 0.98 0.76
C THR A 213 -3.52 0.79 0.63
N VAL A 214 -2.75 1.87 0.65
CA VAL A 214 -1.28 1.86 0.61
C VAL A 214 -0.82 2.72 1.78
N ILE A 215 -0.16 2.09 2.75
CA ILE A 215 0.23 2.76 3.99
C ILE A 215 1.67 2.44 4.38
N GLY A 216 2.44 3.45 4.76
CA GLY A 216 3.78 3.21 5.32
C GLY A 216 4.78 2.62 4.31
N ALA A 217 4.54 2.81 3.02
CA ALA A 217 5.41 2.29 1.96
C ALA A 217 6.50 3.29 1.59
N VAL A 218 7.66 2.77 1.20
CA VAL A 218 8.72 3.54 0.53
C VAL A 218 8.64 3.22 -0.95
N ILE A 219 8.36 4.23 -1.78
CA ILE A 219 8.14 4.09 -3.22
C ILE A 219 9.08 5.03 -3.95
N SER A 220 10.14 4.49 -4.55
CA SER A 220 11.19 5.35 -5.11
C SER A 220 11.91 4.81 -6.34
N GLY A 221 12.47 5.72 -7.13
CA GLY A 221 13.32 5.39 -8.28
C GLY A 221 12.56 4.79 -9.47
N ASN A 222 11.23 4.83 -9.46
CA ASN A 222 10.42 4.20 -10.49
C ASN A 222 10.52 4.98 -11.82
N GLN A 223 10.63 4.28 -12.96
CA GLN A 223 10.77 4.93 -14.28
C GLN A 223 9.50 5.67 -14.73
N GLY A 224 8.35 5.30 -14.19
CA GLY A 224 7.07 5.97 -14.35
C GLY A 224 6.65 6.67 -13.06
N ASN A 225 5.36 6.57 -12.73
CA ASN A 225 4.80 7.11 -11.49
C ASN A 225 5.14 6.24 -10.28
N GLY A 226 5.24 6.86 -9.09
CA GLY A 226 5.33 6.11 -7.85
C GLY A 226 4.06 5.27 -7.61
N VAL A 227 2.92 5.94 -7.54
CA VAL A 227 1.59 5.31 -7.43
C VAL A 227 0.74 5.73 -8.62
N TYR A 228 0.14 4.75 -9.31
CA TYR A 228 -0.84 4.95 -10.37
C TYR A 228 -2.19 4.41 -9.91
N ILE A 229 -3.18 5.28 -9.81
CA ILE A 229 -4.55 4.92 -9.42
C ILE A 229 -5.42 5.00 -10.67
N ASN A 230 -6.01 3.90 -11.11
CA ASN A 230 -6.97 3.88 -12.22
C ASN A 230 -8.19 3.06 -11.87
N ASP A 231 -9.09 3.69 -11.12
CA ASP A 231 -10.11 2.97 -10.39
C ASP A 231 -11.29 3.89 -10.06
N PRO A 232 -12.54 3.44 -10.26
CA PRO A 232 -13.69 4.19 -9.78
C PRO A 232 -13.94 4.06 -8.27
N ASN A 233 -13.26 3.19 -7.51
CA ASN A 233 -13.52 2.90 -6.09
C ASN A 233 -12.59 3.67 -5.11
N VAL A 234 -12.78 3.48 -3.80
CA VAL A 234 -12.01 4.20 -2.76
C VAL A 234 -10.54 3.75 -2.71
N ALA A 235 -9.62 4.67 -3.02
CA ALA A 235 -8.20 4.55 -2.73
C ALA A 235 -7.80 5.33 -1.46
N THR A 236 -7.00 4.71 -0.58
CA THR A 236 -6.40 5.35 0.60
C THR A 236 -4.87 5.26 0.50
N ILE A 237 -4.22 6.39 0.24
CA ILE A 237 -2.76 6.50 0.18
C ILE A 237 -2.31 7.32 1.38
N ARG A 238 -1.70 6.67 2.38
CA ARG A 238 -1.41 7.34 3.63
C ARG A 238 -0.04 7.04 4.23
N ALA A 239 0.63 8.04 4.80
CA ALA A 239 1.90 7.82 5.50
C ALA A 239 2.96 7.15 4.61
N ASN A 240 3.01 7.42 3.30
CA ASN A 240 4.01 6.86 2.40
C ASN A 240 5.14 7.86 2.13
N GLN A 241 6.34 7.35 1.86
CA GLN A 241 7.44 8.11 1.29
C GLN A 241 7.54 7.81 -0.21
N ILE A 242 7.27 8.81 -1.06
CA ILE A 242 7.21 8.66 -2.51
C ILE A 242 8.19 9.63 -3.16
N SER A 243 9.29 9.12 -3.71
CA SER A 243 10.39 10.01 -4.10
C SER A 243 11.25 9.57 -5.26
N GLY A 244 11.77 10.52 -6.04
CA GLY A 244 12.75 10.23 -7.08
C GLY A 244 12.21 9.37 -8.22
N ASN A 245 10.88 9.36 -8.42
CA ASN A 245 10.26 8.69 -9.56
C ASN A 245 10.40 9.59 -10.79
N SER A 246 10.70 9.05 -11.97
CA SER A 246 10.87 9.84 -13.19
C SER A 246 9.55 10.47 -13.66
N GLY A 247 8.41 9.85 -13.35
CA GLY A 247 7.07 10.41 -13.54
C GLY A 247 6.56 11.18 -12.33
N HIS A 248 5.26 11.10 -12.07
CA HIS A 248 4.62 11.72 -10.91
C HIS A 248 4.87 10.94 -9.63
N GLY A 249 4.77 11.60 -8.47
CA GLY A 249 4.71 10.88 -7.20
C GLY A 249 3.46 10.00 -7.15
N ILE A 250 2.30 10.63 -7.28
CA ILE A 250 1.00 9.97 -7.43
C ILE A 250 0.34 10.51 -8.69
N PHE A 251 -0.13 9.60 -9.54
CA PHE A 251 -0.94 9.90 -10.70
C PHE A 251 -2.26 9.17 -10.57
N THR A 252 -3.34 9.85 -10.90
CA THR A 252 -4.67 9.25 -10.95
C THR A 252 -5.20 9.29 -12.37
N ASN A 253 -6.00 8.29 -12.73
CA ASN A 253 -6.68 8.17 -14.01
C ASN A 253 -8.01 7.48 -13.76
N GLY A 254 -9.02 8.23 -13.33
CA GLY A 254 -10.28 7.65 -12.90
C GLY A 254 -11.05 8.60 -11.99
N GLY A 255 -12.36 8.44 -11.96
CA GLY A 255 -13.32 9.28 -11.28
C GLY A 255 -14.50 8.45 -10.81
N GLY A 256 -15.19 8.91 -9.79
CA GLY A 256 -16.28 8.19 -9.17
C GLY A 256 -16.86 8.98 -8.01
N ASP A 257 -17.95 8.50 -7.42
CA ASP A 257 -18.55 9.08 -6.19
C ASP A 257 -17.74 8.75 -4.91
N TYR A 258 -16.55 8.17 -5.06
CA TYR A 258 -15.81 7.59 -3.95
C TYR A 258 -14.74 8.54 -3.46
N ALA A 259 -14.75 8.84 -2.15
CA ALA A 259 -13.80 9.78 -1.55
C ALA A 259 -12.42 9.15 -1.36
N TRP A 260 -11.51 9.37 -2.31
CA TRP A 260 -10.10 9.05 -2.16
C TRP A 260 -9.49 9.82 -1.00
N LYS A 261 -8.54 9.18 -0.30
CA LYS A 261 -7.84 9.78 0.85
C LYS A 261 -6.36 9.72 0.62
N ILE A 262 -5.76 10.89 0.36
CA ILE A 262 -4.32 11.05 0.18
C ILE A 262 -3.83 11.88 1.35
N SER A 263 -3.18 11.24 2.33
CA SER A 263 -2.82 11.98 3.55
C SER A 263 -1.53 11.55 4.23
N ASN A 264 -0.86 12.48 4.92
CA ASN A 264 0.39 12.19 5.63
C ASN A 264 1.49 11.59 4.72
N ASN A 265 1.46 11.79 3.41
CA ASN A 265 2.49 11.30 2.51
C ASN A 265 3.61 12.34 2.38
N LEU A 266 4.86 11.85 2.30
CA LEU A 266 6.04 12.63 1.93
C LEU A 266 6.33 12.39 0.45
N ILE A 267 6.05 13.37 -0.40
CA ILE A 267 6.12 13.25 -1.86
C ILE A 267 7.16 14.22 -2.40
N THR A 268 8.34 13.70 -2.75
CA THR A 268 9.52 14.54 -2.97
C THR A 268 10.35 14.21 -4.20
N ASN A 269 10.91 15.23 -4.85
CA ASN A 269 11.93 15.08 -5.90
C ASN A 269 11.50 14.15 -7.06
N ASN A 270 10.21 14.11 -7.40
CA ASN A 270 9.74 13.37 -8.57
C ASN A 270 9.95 14.20 -9.85
N GLY A 271 10.18 13.54 -10.98
CA GLY A 271 10.43 14.15 -12.29
C GLY A 271 9.20 14.81 -12.91
N GLY A 272 8.00 14.43 -12.46
CA GLY A 272 6.74 15.09 -12.75
C GLY A 272 6.19 15.87 -11.55
N ASN A 273 4.86 16.05 -11.53
CA ASN A 273 4.13 16.58 -10.38
C ASN A 273 4.22 15.69 -9.14
N GLY A 274 4.03 16.27 -7.95
CA GLY A 274 3.88 15.52 -6.71
C GLY A 274 2.62 14.64 -6.74
N LEU A 275 1.45 15.26 -6.90
CA LEU A 275 0.19 14.58 -7.20
C LEU A 275 -0.43 15.21 -8.46
N PHE A 276 -0.82 14.37 -9.41
CA PHE A 276 -1.62 14.76 -10.56
C PHE A 276 -2.98 14.07 -10.50
N LEU A 277 -4.02 14.86 -10.23
CA LEU A 277 -5.41 14.42 -10.26
C LEU A 277 -6.01 14.66 -11.65
N THR A 278 -6.28 13.59 -12.39
CA THR A 278 -6.90 13.72 -13.71
C THR A 278 -8.41 13.64 -13.68
N TYR A 279 -9.02 14.22 -14.72
CA TYR A 279 -10.44 14.13 -14.98
C TYR A 279 -10.80 12.76 -15.57
N ASP A 280 -11.98 12.26 -15.20
CA ASP A 280 -12.56 11.05 -15.77
C ASP A 280 -13.71 11.39 -16.71
N GLN A 281 -13.61 10.93 -17.96
CA GLN A 281 -14.63 11.17 -18.99
C GLN A 281 -15.92 10.38 -18.77
N ASP A 282 -15.85 9.20 -18.16
CA ASP A 282 -16.98 8.31 -17.90
C ASP A 282 -17.86 8.86 -16.75
N PHE A 283 -17.22 9.43 -15.72
CA PHE A 283 -17.92 10.02 -14.57
C PHE A 283 -18.10 11.53 -14.66
N ASN A 284 -17.51 12.15 -15.68
CA ASN A 284 -17.63 13.56 -15.98
C ASN A 284 -17.19 14.48 -14.82
N ARG A 285 -16.15 14.07 -14.08
CA ARG A 285 -15.55 14.84 -12.98
C ARG A 285 -14.19 14.25 -12.57
N ILE A 286 -13.45 15.01 -11.77
CA ILE A 286 -12.35 14.47 -10.95
C ILE A 286 -12.98 13.73 -9.76
N CYS A 287 -12.35 12.64 -9.32
CA CYS A 287 -12.79 11.88 -8.16
C CYS A 287 -12.89 12.75 -6.89
N LEU A 288 -13.90 12.52 -6.05
CA LEU A 288 -13.97 13.12 -4.71
C LEU A 288 -12.67 12.78 -3.98
N THR A 289 -11.93 13.78 -3.50
CA THR A 289 -10.61 13.52 -2.91
C THR A 289 -10.36 14.42 -1.71
N GLU A 290 -9.98 13.80 -0.59
CA GLU A 290 -9.38 14.49 0.55
C GLU A 290 -7.85 14.40 0.45
N ILE A 291 -7.20 15.55 0.28
CA ILE A 291 -5.75 15.70 0.27
C ILE A 291 -5.36 16.43 1.56
N SER A 292 -4.91 15.67 2.57
CA SER A 292 -4.68 16.23 3.91
C SER A 292 -3.30 15.92 4.50
N ASN A 293 -2.66 16.89 5.16
CA ASN A 293 -1.43 16.63 5.94
C ASN A 293 -0.25 16.04 5.13
N ASN A 294 -0.18 16.27 3.82
CA ASN A 294 0.94 15.80 2.98
C ASN A 294 2.06 16.85 2.92
N VAL A 295 3.27 16.42 2.55
CA VAL A 295 4.38 17.29 2.16
C VAL A 295 4.71 17.03 0.70
N PHE A 296 4.59 18.06 -0.14
CA PHE A 296 4.99 18.05 -1.56
C PHE A 296 6.19 18.96 -1.74
N TYR A 297 7.38 18.37 -1.97
CA TYR A 297 8.62 19.13 -1.94
C TYR A 297 9.60 18.80 -3.07
N GLY A 298 10.11 19.81 -3.78
CA GLY A 298 11.19 19.60 -4.75
C GLY A 298 10.77 18.81 -5.99
N ASN A 299 9.48 18.63 -6.25
CA ASN A 299 9.03 17.97 -7.49
C ASN A 299 9.31 18.89 -8.69
N THR A 300 9.66 18.30 -9.82
CA THR A 300 9.97 19.06 -11.05
C THR A 300 8.71 19.67 -11.66
N GLY A 301 7.56 19.00 -11.51
CA GLY A 301 6.25 19.55 -11.84
C GLY A 301 5.69 20.46 -10.74
N ALA A 302 4.36 20.58 -10.69
CA ALA A 302 3.67 21.21 -9.59
C ALA A 302 3.65 20.30 -8.36
N GLY A 303 3.50 20.86 -7.16
CA GLY A 303 3.22 20.06 -5.97
C GLY A 303 1.89 19.30 -6.13
N LEU A 304 0.85 20.04 -6.49
CA LEU A 304 -0.48 19.54 -6.83
C LEU A 304 -0.88 20.06 -8.21
N LEU A 305 -1.22 19.15 -9.13
CA LEU A 305 -1.79 19.48 -10.43
C LEU A 305 -3.19 18.87 -10.57
N PHE A 306 -4.14 19.68 -11.01
CA PHE A 306 -5.48 19.24 -11.39
C PHE A 306 -5.61 19.26 -12.91
N ASP A 307 -6.12 18.20 -13.50
CA ASP A 307 -6.52 18.22 -14.91
C ASP A 307 -7.83 19.01 -15.07
N GLU A 308 -8.02 19.64 -16.22
CA GLU A 308 -9.21 20.42 -16.52
C GLU A 308 -10.28 19.59 -17.24
N VAL A 309 -11.54 19.97 -17.04
CA VAL A 309 -12.69 19.40 -17.75
C VAL A 309 -12.96 20.16 -19.04
N TYR A 310 -13.19 19.46 -20.14
CA TYR A 310 -13.81 20.02 -21.36
C TYR A 310 -15.31 19.73 -21.37
N PHE A 311 -16.15 20.77 -21.41
CA PHE A 311 -17.60 20.64 -21.53
C PHE A 311 -18.14 21.18 -22.85
N GLY A 312 -18.61 20.29 -23.70
CA GLY A 312 -19.62 20.60 -24.69
C GLY A 312 -20.99 20.87 -24.05
N GLY A 313 -21.18 22.04 -23.45
CA GLY A 313 -22.51 22.69 -23.30
C GLY A 313 -23.54 22.12 -22.31
N GLY A 314 -23.18 21.28 -21.33
CA GLY A 314 -24.10 20.78 -20.30
C GLY A 314 -23.76 21.24 -18.88
N THR A 315 -24.75 21.69 -18.11
CA THR A 315 -24.62 22.08 -16.69
C THR A 315 -24.41 20.84 -15.83
N VAL A 316 -23.25 20.67 -15.18
CA VAL A 316 -23.06 19.63 -14.15
C VAL A 316 -23.30 20.24 -12.77
N GLY A 317 -23.83 19.43 -11.85
CA GLY A 317 -23.97 19.81 -10.44
C GLY A 317 -22.59 19.84 -9.80
N HIS A 318 -22.01 21.03 -9.67
CA HIS A 318 -20.68 21.25 -9.11
C HIS A 318 -20.78 21.57 -7.61
N SER A 319 -20.46 20.59 -6.77
CA SER A 319 -20.37 20.71 -5.31
C SER A 319 -18.88 20.74 -4.94
N GLY A 320 -18.48 21.53 -3.94
CA GLY A 320 -17.09 21.71 -3.50
C GLY A 320 -16.49 20.45 -2.86
N ASP A 321 -16.15 19.48 -3.69
CA ASP A 321 -16.05 18.08 -3.36
C ASP A 321 -14.61 17.59 -3.16
N ILE A 322 -13.62 18.37 -3.64
CA ILE A 322 -12.20 18.14 -3.37
C ILE A 322 -11.78 19.02 -2.19
N LEU A 323 -11.30 18.39 -1.12
CA LEU A 323 -10.79 19.08 0.06
C LEU A 323 -9.27 18.97 0.07
N VAL A 324 -8.58 20.11 -0.06
CA VAL A 324 -7.13 20.21 0.10
C VAL A 324 -6.85 20.98 1.38
N ASN A 325 -6.38 20.29 2.42
CA ASN A 325 -6.08 20.97 3.67
C ASN A 325 -4.83 20.50 4.41
N ASN A 326 -4.30 21.36 5.27
CA ASN A 326 -3.20 21.02 6.17
C ASN A 326 -1.91 20.56 5.45
N ASN A 327 -1.76 20.80 4.15
CA ASN A 327 -0.58 20.35 3.41
C ASN A 327 0.54 21.39 3.50
N ILE A 328 1.78 20.93 3.35
CA ILE A 328 2.92 21.80 3.04
C ILE A 328 3.34 21.53 1.60
N ILE A 329 3.29 22.55 0.75
CA ILE A 329 3.61 22.48 -0.68
C ILE A 329 4.70 23.50 -0.96
N ALA A 330 5.95 23.05 -1.07
CA ALA A 330 7.07 23.97 -1.12
C ALA A 330 8.18 23.55 -2.08
N ASN A 331 8.88 24.54 -2.64
CA ASN A 331 10.07 24.32 -3.48
C ASN A 331 9.84 23.41 -4.70
N ASN A 332 8.60 23.31 -5.21
CA ASN A 332 8.36 22.62 -6.48
C ASN A 332 8.67 23.56 -7.66
N THR A 333 9.11 22.98 -8.78
CA THR A 333 9.68 23.77 -9.87
C THR A 333 8.60 24.41 -10.75
N ALA A 334 7.63 23.64 -11.26
CA ALA A 334 6.60 24.20 -12.13
C ALA A 334 5.55 25.04 -11.37
N GLY A 335 5.29 24.74 -10.10
CA GLY A 335 4.30 25.46 -9.30
C GLY A 335 3.93 24.79 -7.98
N GLY A 336 3.19 25.49 -7.13
CA GLY A 336 2.64 24.92 -5.90
C GLY A 336 1.36 24.15 -6.18
N ILE A 337 0.26 24.88 -6.29
CA ILE A 337 -1.06 24.37 -6.69
C ILE A 337 -1.41 24.94 -8.05
N ASP A 338 -1.64 24.05 -9.02
CA ASP A 338 -1.85 24.40 -10.42
C ASP A 338 -2.94 23.54 -11.07
N ARG A 339 -3.40 23.95 -12.25
CA ARG A 339 -4.22 23.15 -13.16
C ARG A 339 -3.69 23.18 -14.59
N VAL A 340 -3.97 22.12 -15.33
CA VAL A 340 -3.78 22.07 -16.78
C VAL A 340 -4.73 23.07 -17.42
N VAL A 341 -4.28 24.01 -18.26
CA VAL A 341 -5.16 25.00 -18.92
C VAL A 341 -5.49 24.56 -20.34
N ASN A 342 -6.77 24.27 -20.61
CA ASN A 342 -7.33 24.11 -21.95
C ASN A 342 -8.12 25.39 -22.35
N SER A 343 -8.45 25.55 -23.64
CA SER A 343 -8.99 26.82 -24.16
C SER A 343 -10.39 27.20 -23.66
N ASP A 344 -11.10 26.33 -22.95
CA ASP A 344 -12.51 26.47 -22.60
C ASP A 344 -12.72 26.32 -21.07
N VAL A 345 -12.50 27.43 -20.36
CA VAL A 345 -12.35 27.50 -18.90
C VAL A 345 -13.66 27.39 -18.13
N TRP A 346 -13.91 26.30 -17.38
CA TRP A 346 -14.83 26.29 -16.22
C TRP A 346 -14.40 25.27 -15.13
N ALA A 347 -14.57 25.65 -13.85
CA ALA A 347 -14.50 24.83 -12.61
C ALA A 347 -13.23 24.85 -11.71
N VAL A 348 -12.59 26.02 -11.48
CA VAL A 348 -11.67 26.18 -10.31
C VAL A 348 -12.43 26.23 -8.97
N ASN A 349 -13.76 26.41 -9.02
CA ASN A 349 -14.60 26.63 -7.84
C ASN A 349 -14.89 25.36 -7.01
N ASP A 350 -14.46 24.18 -7.49
CA ASP A 350 -14.79 22.88 -6.88
C ASP A 350 -13.69 22.34 -5.95
N VAL A 351 -12.55 23.03 -5.89
CA VAL A 351 -11.42 22.68 -5.02
C VAL A 351 -11.40 23.60 -3.81
N ASN A 352 -11.70 23.05 -2.63
CA ASN A 352 -11.68 23.78 -1.38
C ASN A 352 -10.29 23.74 -0.75
N LEU A 353 -9.57 24.86 -0.86
CA LEU A 353 -8.24 25.03 -0.27
C LEU A 353 -8.37 25.61 1.14
N LEU A 354 -7.94 24.88 2.17
CA LEU A 354 -8.05 25.33 3.57
C LEU A 354 -6.76 25.04 4.33
N TYR A 355 -6.25 26.00 5.10
CA TYR A 355 -5.11 25.77 6.00
C TYR A 355 -3.91 25.05 5.35
N ASN A 356 -3.53 25.40 4.12
CA ASN A 356 -2.31 24.85 3.51
C ASN A 356 -1.16 25.84 3.68
N ASN A 357 0.08 25.38 3.80
CA ASN A 357 1.25 26.23 3.62
C ASN A 357 1.82 26.02 2.21
N VAL A 358 1.72 27.04 1.35
CA VAL A 358 2.23 26.97 -0.02
C VAL A 358 3.32 28.01 -0.19
N TYR A 359 4.57 27.57 -0.32
CA TYR A 359 5.74 28.43 -0.13
C TYR A 359 6.87 28.17 -1.12
N ASN A 360 7.43 29.24 -1.69
CA ASN A 360 8.65 29.22 -2.51
C ASN A 360 8.62 28.21 -3.67
N ASN A 361 7.49 28.04 -4.33
CA ASN A 361 7.40 27.26 -5.57
C ASN A 361 7.81 28.14 -6.75
N ALA A 362 8.73 27.67 -7.61
CA ALA A 362 9.44 28.54 -8.56
C ALA A 362 8.54 29.14 -9.64
N GLY A 363 7.59 28.36 -10.18
CA GLY A 363 6.57 28.87 -11.10
C GLY A 363 5.48 29.71 -10.44
N GLY A 364 5.38 29.70 -9.11
CA GLY A 364 4.37 30.39 -8.33
C GLY A 364 3.64 29.46 -7.36
N ASN A 365 3.17 30.00 -6.24
CA ASN A 365 2.48 29.21 -5.21
C ASN A 365 1.08 28.77 -5.67
N TYR A 366 0.34 29.66 -6.32
CA TYR A 366 -0.99 29.39 -6.84
C TYR A 366 -1.05 29.88 -8.28
N LEU A 367 -1.45 28.99 -9.18
CA LEU A 367 -1.41 29.22 -10.62
C LEU A 367 -2.80 29.08 -11.24
N ASN A 368 -2.94 29.65 -12.43
CA ASN A 368 -4.06 29.43 -13.33
C ASN A 368 -5.46 29.66 -12.70
N GLY A 369 -5.60 30.57 -11.75
CA GLY A 369 -6.89 30.90 -11.13
C GLY A 369 -7.06 30.38 -9.71
N PHE A 370 -6.12 29.58 -9.20
CA PHE A 370 -6.05 29.30 -7.77
C PHE A 370 -5.56 30.51 -6.98
N SER A 371 -5.98 30.57 -5.72
CA SER A 371 -5.49 31.53 -4.74
C SER A 371 -5.45 30.89 -3.36
N ALA A 372 -4.77 31.52 -2.41
CA ALA A 372 -4.73 31.04 -1.04
C ALA A 372 -6.13 31.02 -0.44
N GLY A 373 -6.59 29.84 -0.04
CA GLY A 373 -7.86 29.70 0.67
C GLY A 373 -7.74 29.94 2.17
N TYR A 374 -8.86 29.89 2.88
CA TYR A 374 -8.95 30.33 4.28
C TYR A 374 -7.95 29.60 5.20
N GLY A 375 -7.28 30.36 6.07
CA GLY A 375 -6.30 29.82 7.03
C GLY A 375 -4.97 29.37 6.41
N SER A 376 -4.78 29.51 5.09
CA SER A 376 -3.53 29.14 4.42
C SER A 376 -2.39 30.10 4.76
N LEU A 377 -1.18 29.56 4.76
CA LEU A 377 0.08 30.27 4.96
C LEU A 377 0.89 30.30 3.65
N ALA A 378 1.79 31.27 3.57
CA ALA A 378 2.83 31.34 2.54
C ALA A 378 4.17 31.66 3.23
N ALA A 379 4.59 30.79 4.15
CA ALA A 379 5.75 31.00 4.99
C ALA A 379 6.72 29.81 4.93
N ASP A 380 8.00 30.06 5.23
CA ASP A 380 9.00 28.98 5.30
C ASP A 380 8.55 27.92 6.31
N PRO A 381 8.39 26.65 5.90
CA PRO A 381 8.08 25.56 6.83
C PRO A 381 9.12 25.36 7.93
N GLN A 382 10.35 25.85 7.76
CA GLN A 382 11.46 25.63 8.69
C GLN A 382 11.68 24.15 8.99
N PHE A 383 11.75 23.33 7.93
CA PHE A 383 12.13 21.92 8.07
C PHE A 383 13.53 21.79 8.70
N THR A 384 13.74 20.78 9.54
CA THR A 384 15.01 20.53 10.24
C THR A 384 16.16 20.32 9.26
N ASN A 385 15.98 19.46 8.25
CA ASN A 385 16.97 19.24 7.18
C ASN A 385 16.33 18.62 5.93
N ALA A 386 15.57 19.42 5.16
CA ALA A 386 14.89 18.93 3.96
C ALA A 386 15.84 18.33 2.92
N ALA A 387 17.04 18.89 2.75
CA ALA A 387 18.06 18.38 1.83
C ALA A 387 18.59 16.99 2.23
N GLY A 388 18.59 16.68 3.53
CA GLY A 388 18.92 15.37 4.08
C GLY A 388 17.72 14.43 4.24
N GLY A 389 16.53 14.80 3.77
CA GLY A 389 15.31 14.00 3.88
C GLY A 389 14.57 14.11 5.22
N ASP A 390 15.00 14.99 6.12
CA ASP A 390 14.32 15.24 7.39
C ASP A 390 13.36 16.43 7.27
N PHE A 391 12.07 16.09 7.16
CA PHE A 391 10.96 17.02 7.03
C PHE A 391 10.24 17.28 8.36
N SER A 392 10.86 16.95 9.50
CA SER A 392 10.37 17.42 10.79
C SER A 392 10.44 18.95 10.87
N LEU A 393 9.55 19.56 11.65
CA LEU A 393 9.50 21.01 11.80
C LEU A 393 10.39 21.45 12.97
N ASN A 394 11.18 22.51 12.77
CA ASN A 394 11.87 23.17 13.89
C ASN A 394 10.84 23.82 14.84
N SER A 395 11.21 23.98 16.11
CA SER A 395 10.32 24.49 17.17
C SER A 395 9.74 25.89 16.94
N GLY A 396 10.37 26.70 16.05
CA GLY A 396 9.90 28.03 15.68
C GLY A 396 9.01 28.07 14.43
N SER A 397 8.72 26.91 13.84
CA SER A 397 8.03 26.82 12.56
C SER A 397 6.64 27.44 12.60
N PRO A 398 6.27 28.25 11.59
CA PRO A 398 4.90 28.77 11.46
C PRO A 398 3.88 27.66 11.14
N CYS A 399 4.34 26.46 10.79
CA CYS A 399 3.50 25.31 10.48
C CYS A 399 3.03 24.54 11.71
N ILE A 400 3.62 24.80 12.89
CA ILE A 400 3.21 24.18 14.15
C ILE A 400 1.86 24.75 14.61
N ASN A 401 0.91 23.87 14.94
CA ASN A 401 -0.43 24.21 15.42
C ASN A 401 -1.20 25.18 14.49
N ALA A 402 -0.92 25.14 13.18
CA ALA A 402 -1.49 26.04 12.19
C ALA A 402 -2.58 25.41 11.32
N GLY A 403 -2.78 24.09 11.40
CA GLY A 403 -3.75 23.35 10.60
C GLY A 403 -5.20 23.53 11.02
N GLN A 404 -6.10 22.77 10.42
CA GLN A 404 -7.53 22.85 10.62
C GLN A 404 -7.91 22.62 12.10
N PRO A 405 -8.62 23.55 12.77
CA PRO A 405 -8.84 23.51 14.22
C PRO A 405 -9.92 22.52 14.69
N SER A 406 -10.53 21.77 13.76
CA SER A 406 -11.54 20.75 14.07
C SER A 406 -10.90 19.58 14.82
N THR A 407 -11.67 18.99 15.75
CA THR A 407 -11.21 17.86 16.57
C THR A 407 -10.86 16.62 15.74
N SER A 408 -11.36 16.53 14.50
CA SER A 408 -11.05 15.44 13.58
C SER A 408 -9.61 15.45 13.04
N PHE A 409 -8.90 16.57 13.19
CA PHE A 409 -7.54 16.77 12.67
C PHE A 409 -6.50 16.94 13.79
N LEU A 410 -6.86 16.77 15.06
CA LEU A 410 -5.88 16.92 16.15
C LEU A 410 -4.71 15.96 15.97
N ASP A 411 -3.54 16.43 16.39
CA ASP A 411 -2.36 15.61 16.53
C ASP A 411 -2.59 14.54 17.61
N LEU A 412 -1.68 13.56 17.67
CA LEU A 412 -1.78 12.46 18.63
C LEU A 412 -1.57 12.90 20.09
N ASP A 413 -1.06 14.09 20.34
CA ASP A 413 -1.00 14.70 21.68
C ASP A 413 -2.23 15.59 21.98
N LEU A 414 -3.22 15.58 21.10
CA LEU A 414 -4.46 16.33 21.16
C LEU A 414 -4.29 17.85 21.00
N THR A 415 -3.12 18.33 20.58
CA THR A 415 -2.94 19.72 20.16
C THR A 415 -3.55 19.99 18.78
N ARG A 416 -3.63 21.27 18.40
CA ARG A 416 -4.17 21.65 17.09
C ARG A 416 -3.22 21.13 16.02
N ASN A 417 -3.79 20.52 14.98
CA ASN A 417 -3.04 19.95 13.86
C ASN A 417 -1.82 20.79 13.44
N ASP A 418 -0.66 20.17 13.39
CA ASP A 418 0.48 20.68 12.63
C ASP A 418 0.20 20.58 11.12
N LEU A 419 0.77 21.49 10.33
CA LEU A 419 0.73 21.34 8.87
C LEU A 419 1.72 20.27 8.41
N GLY A 420 1.33 19.50 7.39
CA GLY A 420 2.16 18.50 6.75
C GLY A 420 2.26 17.19 7.53
N LEU A 421 3.40 16.53 7.33
CA LEU A 421 3.59 15.08 7.46
C LEU A 421 3.29 14.50 8.85
N TYR A 422 3.64 15.27 9.88
CA TYR A 422 3.56 14.86 11.28
C TYR A 422 2.27 15.27 11.97
N GLY A 423 1.46 16.09 11.31
CA GLY A 423 0.19 16.54 11.84
C GLY A 423 -0.90 15.47 11.78
N GLY A 424 -1.80 15.53 12.74
CA GLY A 424 -3.05 14.80 12.74
C GLY A 424 -2.92 13.34 13.15
N SER A 425 -4.04 12.63 12.99
CA SER A 425 -4.04 11.17 13.07
C SER A 425 -3.25 10.56 11.93
N TRP A 426 -2.66 9.39 12.14
CA TRP A 426 -1.84 8.66 11.18
C TRP A 426 -0.53 9.37 10.81
N SER A 427 0.00 10.19 11.73
CA SER A 427 1.28 10.87 11.55
C SER A 427 2.38 9.92 11.08
N PHE A 428 3.20 10.39 10.13
CA PHE A 428 4.26 9.60 9.51
C PHE A 428 5.27 9.04 10.51
N ALA A 429 5.46 9.70 11.66
CA ALA A 429 6.30 9.22 12.75
C ALA A 429 5.90 7.82 13.24
N GLN A 430 4.61 7.46 13.20
CA GLN A 430 4.13 6.13 13.61
C GLN A 430 4.62 5.02 12.68
N TYR A 431 5.05 5.36 11.46
CA TYR A 431 5.48 4.39 10.45
C TYR A 431 7.00 4.29 10.34
N PHE A 432 7.69 5.43 10.40
CA PHE A 432 9.13 5.51 10.12
C PHE A 432 10.01 5.82 11.33
N ASN A 433 9.48 6.50 12.37
CA ASN A 433 10.27 6.85 13.56
C ASN A 433 10.11 5.82 14.69
N ASN A 434 9.04 5.03 14.67
CA ASN A 434 8.79 3.92 15.58
C ASN A 434 8.47 2.64 14.80
N PRO A 435 9.45 2.07 14.06
CA PRO A 435 9.18 0.92 13.21
C PRO A 435 8.71 -0.29 14.03
N ASP A 436 9.26 -0.51 15.22
CA ASP A 436 9.11 -1.76 15.99
C ASP A 436 8.18 -1.67 17.20
N GLY A 437 7.65 -0.50 17.53
CA GLY A 437 6.71 -0.31 18.64
C GLY A 437 5.24 -0.41 18.22
N ALA A 438 4.36 -0.59 19.22
CA ALA A 438 2.93 -0.42 19.03
C ALA A 438 2.62 1.00 18.53
N ARG A 439 1.71 1.11 17.57
CA ARG A 439 1.39 2.37 16.90
C ARG A 439 0.08 2.90 17.44
N VAL A 440 0.04 4.20 17.76
CA VAL A 440 -1.22 4.91 18.01
C VAL A 440 -1.56 5.64 16.73
N LEU A 441 -2.57 5.14 16.03
CA LEU A 441 -2.92 5.60 14.69
C LEU A 441 -3.88 6.78 14.77
N ARG A 442 -4.78 6.77 15.74
CA ARG A 442 -5.79 7.82 15.90
C ARG A 442 -6.16 7.99 17.35
N LEU A 443 -6.33 9.23 17.76
CA LEU A 443 -6.99 9.59 19.01
C LEU A 443 -8.15 10.51 18.69
N LYS A 444 -9.35 10.16 19.16
CA LYS A 444 -10.56 10.95 18.95
C LYS A 444 -11.14 11.35 20.29
N LEU A 445 -11.31 12.66 20.46
CA LEU A 445 -12.11 13.24 21.53
C LEU A 445 -13.55 13.41 21.05
N SER A 446 -14.49 12.86 21.81
CA SER A 446 -15.92 13.04 21.58
C SER A 446 -16.37 14.48 21.87
N ASN A 447 -15.95 15.06 23.01
CA ASN A 447 -16.27 16.45 23.39
C ASN A 447 -15.04 17.20 23.96
N ARG A 448 -14.78 18.44 23.52
CA ARG A 448 -13.71 19.31 24.07
C ARG A 448 -14.05 19.94 25.41
N PHE A 449 -15.32 20.09 25.70
CA PHE A 449 -15.81 20.68 26.94
C PHE A 449 -16.95 19.82 27.45
N VAL A 450 -16.77 19.31 28.66
CA VAL A 450 -17.83 18.62 29.41
C VAL A 450 -18.04 19.37 30.71
N ARG A 451 -19.25 19.30 31.27
CA ARG A 451 -19.47 19.90 32.59
C ARG A 451 -18.71 19.09 33.64
N GLN A 452 -18.35 19.73 34.73
CA GLN A 452 -17.72 19.03 35.86
C GLN A 452 -18.62 17.86 36.30
N GLY A 453 -18.07 16.65 36.31
CA GLY A 453 -18.80 15.41 36.64
C GLY A 453 -19.38 14.65 35.45
N GLU A 454 -19.27 15.18 34.22
CA GLU A 454 -19.62 14.46 32.99
C GLU A 454 -18.41 13.70 32.41
N THR A 455 -18.69 12.69 31.59
CA THR A 455 -17.69 11.81 31.00
C THR A 455 -17.09 12.43 29.73
N ILE A 456 -15.76 12.41 29.62
CA ILE A 456 -15.04 12.57 28.35
C ILE A 456 -14.69 11.18 27.83
N THR A 457 -15.06 10.88 26.57
CA THR A 457 -14.60 9.66 25.91
C THR A 457 -13.44 9.99 24.97
N ILE A 458 -12.32 9.32 25.21
CA ILE A 458 -11.15 9.29 24.33
C ILE A 458 -11.15 7.91 23.66
N ASP A 459 -11.35 7.89 22.35
CA ASP A 459 -11.22 6.68 21.56
C ASP A 459 -9.81 6.63 20.95
N ALA A 460 -9.11 5.52 21.16
CA ALA A 460 -7.80 5.27 20.57
C ALA A 460 -7.87 4.11 19.59
N GLU A 461 -7.33 4.30 18.39
CA GLU A 461 -7.06 3.23 17.44
C GLU A 461 -5.56 3.00 17.40
N GLY A 462 -5.16 1.74 17.55
CA GLY A 462 -3.76 1.35 17.53
C GLY A 462 -3.54 0.04 16.81
N LEU A 463 -2.32 -0.15 16.35
CA LEU A 463 -1.87 -1.39 15.71
C LEU A 463 -0.73 -1.96 16.54
N ALA A 464 -0.97 -3.12 17.14
CA ALA A 464 0.08 -3.94 17.71
C ALA A 464 0.78 -4.68 16.58
N ARG A 465 2.12 -4.65 16.55
CA ARG A 465 2.90 -5.54 15.68
C ARG A 465 2.96 -6.94 16.29
#